data_AF-A0A5J5MR19-F1
#
_entry.id   AF-A0A5J5MR19-F1
#
_cell.length_a   1.000
_cell.length_b   1.000
_cell.length_c   1.000
_cell.angle_alpha   90.00
_cell.angle_beta   90.00
_cell.angle_gamma   90.00
#
_symmetry.space_group_name_H-M   'P 1'
#
loop_
_entity.id
_entity.type
_entity.pdbx_description
1 polymer ?
#
loop_
_entity_poly.entity_id
_entity_poly.type
_entity_poly.pdbx_seq_one_letter_code
_entity_poly.pdbx_strand_id
1 'polypeptide(L)'
;MLLHKTKQGQDARNHLKMFARIPPPYDKKKRMVVPAALKVLCLKPTHKCAYLHRPAHEVGWKYQVVTITLEEKRKEKATIHHPKKQLM
;
A
#
# COMPACT_ATOMS: atom_id res chain seq x y z
N MET A 1 -2.34 -4.82 16.04
CA MET A 1 -2.89 -5.16 17.36
C MET A 1 -1.80 -4.88 18.39
N LEU A 2 -1.78 -3.70 19.01
CA LEU A 2 -0.74 -3.27 19.96
C LEU A 2 -1.39 -2.65 21.19
N LEU A 3 -0.79 -2.84 22.37
CA LEU A 3 -1.24 -2.25 23.62
C LEU A 3 -0.89 -0.76 23.69
N HIS A 4 -1.72 0.04 23.04
CA HIS A 4 -1.45 1.46 22.77
C HIS A 4 -1.50 2.40 23.97
N LYS A 5 -2.02 1.94 25.11
CA LYS A 5 -2.02 2.72 26.35
C LYS A 5 -0.66 2.75 27.04
N THR A 6 0.21 1.79 26.72
CA THR A 6 1.59 1.76 27.24
C THR A 6 2.49 2.65 26.38
N LYS A 7 3.52 3.25 26.99
CA LYS A 7 4.53 4.04 26.27
C LYS A 7 5.14 3.24 25.10
N GLN A 8 5.57 2.00 25.39
CA GLN A 8 6.12 1.09 24.39
C GLN A 8 5.14 0.80 23.23
N GLY A 9 3.86 0.60 23.54
CA GLY A 9 2.85 0.36 22.49
C GLY A 9 2.54 1.59 21.65
N GLN A 10 2.66 2.79 22.23
CA GLN A 10 2.56 4.05 21.48
C GLN A 10 3.79 4.24 20.59
N ASP A 11 4.99 3.96 21.09
CA ASP A 11 6.23 4.03 20.31
C ASP A 11 6.21 3.05 19.12
N ALA A 12 5.74 1.82 19.34
CA ALA A 12 5.57 0.83 18.28
C ALA A 12 4.56 1.29 17.21
N ARG A 13 3.49 2.00 17.60
CA ARG A 13 2.55 2.61 16.64
C ARG A 13 3.22 3.73 15.83
N ASN A 14 4.05 4.55 16.47
CA ASN A 14 4.75 5.65 15.80
C ASN A 14 5.77 5.16 14.77
N HIS A 15 6.34 3.96 14.95
CA HIS A 15 7.20 3.35 13.94
C HIS A 15 6.46 2.90 12.68
N LEU A 16 5.16 2.59 12.78
CA LEU A 16 4.37 2.15 11.64
C LEU A 16 3.93 3.35 10.79
N LYS A 17 4.41 3.42 9.55
CA LYS A 17 3.99 4.42 8.56
C LYS A 17 3.07 3.76 7.54
N MET A 18 1.82 4.23 7.46
CA MET A 18 0.83 3.74 6.51
C MET A 18 0.39 4.88 5.59
N PHE A 19 0.44 4.63 4.28
CA PHE A 19 0.00 5.57 3.26
C PHE A 19 -0.97 4.85 2.32
N ALA A 20 -1.91 5.57 1.73
CA ALA A 20 -2.88 4.99 0.79
C ALA A 20 -2.23 4.43 -0.48
N ARG A 21 -1.08 5.00 -0.86
CA ARG A 21 -0.32 4.74 -2.09
C ARG A 21 1.18 4.85 -1.82
N ILE A 22 2.00 4.94 -2.87
CA ILE A 22 3.45 5.01 -2.73
C ILE A 22 3.92 6.46 -2.91
N PRO A 23 4.07 7.24 -1.83
CA PRO A 23 4.59 8.59 -1.92
C PRO A 23 6.13 8.59 -2.10
N PRO A 24 6.71 9.68 -2.64
CA PRO A 24 8.14 9.95 -2.48
C PRO A 24 8.47 10.00 -0.98
N PRO A 25 9.56 9.38 -0.48
CA PRO A 25 10.71 8.75 -1.15
C PRO A 25 10.61 7.21 -1.30
N TYR A 26 9.44 6.60 -1.08
CA TYR A 26 9.26 5.14 -1.09
C TYR A 26 9.05 4.56 -2.50
N ASP A 27 8.80 5.42 -3.48
CA ASP A 27 8.63 5.09 -4.90
C ASP A 27 9.90 4.47 -5.52
N LYS A 28 11.08 4.96 -5.12
CA LYS A 28 12.39 4.48 -5.60
C LYS A 28 12.94 3.29 -4.82
N LYS A 29 12.43 3.04 -3.61
CA LYS A 29 12.90 1.95 -2.74
C LYS A 29 12.28 0.62 -3.16
N LYS A 30 13.04 -0.48 -3.05
CA LYS A 30 12.51 -1.83 -3.25
C LYS A 30 11.49 -2.12 -2.16
N ARG A 31 10.30 -2.55 -2.56
CA ARG A 31 9.21 -2.92 -1.67
C ARG A 31 9.13 -4.43 -1.58
N MET A 32 8.85 -4.94 -0.39
CA MET A 32 8.72 -6.37 -0.12
C MET A 32 7.26 -6.72 0.15
N VAL A 33 6.92 -7.99 -0.07
CA VAL A 33 5.59 -8.55 0.18
C VAL A 33 5.73 -9.57 1.30
N VAL A 34 4.70 -9.68 2.15
CA VAL A 34 4.62 -10.73 3.18
C VAL A 34 3.81 -11.90 2.60
N PRO A 35 4.44 -13.05 2.26
CA PRO A 35 3.75 -14.13 1.56
C PRO A 35 2.57 -14.72 2.36
N ALA A 36 2.74 -14.83 3.68
CA ALA A 36 1.72 -15.36 4.60
C ALA A 36 0.44 -14.50 4.70
N ALA A 37 0.43 -13.31 4.09
CA ALA A 37 -0.74 -12.41 4.07
C ALA A 37 -1.32 -12.21 2.65
N LEU A 38 -0.82 -12.94 1.65
CA LEU A 38 -1.30 -12.81 0.28
C LEU A 38 -2.67 -13.47 0.10
N LYS A 39 -3.64 -12.71 -0.38
CA LYS A 39 -4.99 -13.23 -0.72
C LYS A 39 -4.94 -14.48 -1.59
N VAL A 40 -4.07 -14.51 -2.60
CA VAL A 40 -3.95 -15.63 -3.54
C VAL A 40 -3.52 -16.93 -2.85
N LEU A 41 -2.72 -16.82 -1.78
CA LEU A 41 -2.21 -17.97 -1.04
C LEU A 41 -3.14 -18.37 0.11
N CYS A 42 -3.73 -17.38 0.81
CA CYS A 42 -4.48 -17.62 2.03
C CYS A 42 -5.99 -17.88 1.82
N LEU A 43 -6.57 -17.42 0.71
CA LEU A 43 -8.01 -17.47 0.48
C LEU A 43 -8.35 -18.34 -0.73
N LYS A 44 -9.32 -19.25 -0.59
CA LYS A 44 -9.82 -20.02 -1.73
C LYS A 44 -10.52 -19.09 -2.74
N PRO A 45 -10.41 -19.36 -4.06
CA PRO A 45 -11.01 -18.52 -5.10
C PRO A 45 -12.53 -18.33 -4.98
N THR A 46 -13.23 -19.29 -4.37
CA THR A 46 -14.69 -19.27 -4.20
C THR A 46 -15.17 -18.34 -3.08
N HIS A 47 -14.29 -17.93 -2.16
CA HIS A 47 -14.70 -17.07 -1.06
C HIS A 47 -14.80 -15.59 -1.49
N LYS A 48 -15.89 -14.94 -1.07
CA LYS A 48 -16.10 -13.51 -1.28
C LYS A 48 -15.08 -12.71 -0.48
N CYS A 49 -14.54 -11.66 -1.09
CA CYS A 49 -13.65 -10.69 -0.43
C CYS A 49 -13.95 -9.28 -0.94
N ALA A 50 -13.59 -8.28 -0.16
CA ALA A 50 -13.67 -6.88 -0.57
C ALA A 50 -12.28 -6.24 -0.57
N TYR A 51 -12.03 -5.34 -1.53
CA TYR A 51 -10.88 -4.46 -1.48
C TYR A 51 -11.21 -3.28 -0.57
N LEU A 52 -10.31 -2.95 0.36
CA LEU A 52 -10.48 -1.85 1.34
C LEU A 52 -10.92 -0.52 0.72
N HIS A 53 -10.50 -0.27 -0.52
CA HIS A 53 -10.84 0.93 -1.28
C HIS A 53 -12.35 1.11 -1.51
N ARG A 54 -13.10 0.02 -1.72
CA ARG A 54 -14.54 0.08 -1.99
C ARG A 54 -15.35 0.61 -0.80
N PRO A 55 -15.32 -0.01 0.40
CA PRO A 55 -16.06 0.51 1.54
C PRO A 55 -15.54 1.88 1.98
N ALA A 56 -14.25 2.18 1.80
CA ALA A 56 -13.74 3.51 2.12
C ALA A 56 -14.41 4.60 1.28
N HIS A 57 -14.61 4.37 -0.03
CA HIS A 57 -15.33 5.30 -0.89
C HIS A 57 -16.81 5.41 -0.51
N GLU A 58 -17.47 4.27 -0.24
CA GLU A 58 -18.89 4.23 0.16
C GLU A 58 -19.14 5.01 1.47
N VAL A 59 -18.20 4.98 2.41
CA VAL A 59 -18.27 5.71 3.69
C VAL A 59 -17.82 7.18 3.55
N GLY A 60 -17.57 7.66 2.33
CA GLY A 60 -17.34 9.08 2.04
C GLY A 60 -15.87 9.49 1.93
N TRP A 61 -14.94 8.55 1.74
CA TRP A 61 -13.55 8.90 1.42
C TRP A 61 -13.42 9.44 -0.01
N LYS A 62 -13.33 10.77 -0.12
CA LYS A 62 -13.38 11.53 -1.40
C LYS A 62 -12.13 11.41 -2.28
N TYR A 63 -10.99 11.01 -1.72
CA TYR A 63 -9.69 11.10 -2.42
C TYR A 63 -9.38 9.92 -3.35
N GLN A 64 -10.36 9.07 -3.67
CA GLN A 64 -10.20 7.95 -4.60
C GLN A 64 -9.62 8.38 -5.95
N VAL A 65 -10.25 9.36 -6.62
CA VAL A 65 -9.86 9.80 -7.98
C VAL A 65 -8.45 10.39 -7.99
N VAL A 66 -8.14 11.26 -7.02
CA VAL A 66 -6.82 11.87 -6.86
C VAL A 66 -5.75 10.78 -6.68
N THR A 67 -6.06 9.77 -5.90
CA THR A 67 -5.14 8.70 -5.57
C THR A 67 -4.86 7.78 -6.78
N ILE A 68 -5.85 7.55 -7.65
CA ILE A 68 -5.70 6.76 -8.88
C ILE A 68 -4.82 7.51 -9.89
N THR A 69 -5.13 8.77 -10.16
CA THR A 69 -4.37 9.60 -11.12
C THR A 69 -2.90 9.77 -10.73
N LEU A 70 -2.60 9.91 -9.43
CA LEU A 70 -1.21 10.00 -8.95
C LEU A 70 -0.46 8.66 -9.07
N GLU A 71 -1.13 7.53 -8.90
CA GLU A 71 -0.52 6.21 -9.09
C GLU A 71 -0.24 5.89 -10.55
N GLU A 72 -1.10 6.31 -11.47
CA GLU A 72 -0.88 6.16 -12.92
C GLU A 72 0.38 6.91 -13.34
N LYS A 73 0.49 8.19 -12.97
CA LYS A 73 1.70 9.00 -13.16
C LYS A 73 2.95 8.35 -12.55
N ARG A 74 2.82 7.69 -11.39
CA ARG A 74 3.94 6.99 -10.73
C ARG A 74 4.35 5.74 -11.50
N LYS A 75 3.39 4.97 -12.04
CA LYS A 75 3.66 3.76 -12.82
C LYS A 75 4.36 4.09 -14.13
N GLU A 76 3.95 5.14 -14.83
CA GLU A 76 4.62 5.64 -16.05
C GLU A 76 6.08 6.02 -15.79
N LYS A 77 6.35 6.72 -14.68
CA LYS A 77 7.73 7.02 -14.28
C LYS A 77 8.53 5.75 -13.94
N ALA A 78 7.89 4.77 -13.31
CA ALA A 78 8.52 3.52 -12.94
C ALA A 78 8.86 2.62 -14.14
N THR A 79 8.00 2.58 -15.17
CA THR A 79 8.26 1.81 -16.40
C THR A 79 9.44 2.36 -17.19
N ILE A 80 9.71 3.67 -17.12
CA ILE A 80 10.90 4.29 -17.73
C ILE A 80 12.14 4.05 -16.86
N HIS A 81 12.02 4.16 -15.53
CA HIS A 81 13.16 4.05 -14.62
C HIS A 81 13.71 2.63 -14.49
N HIS A 82 12.85 1.61 -14.44
CA HIS A 82 13.26 0.22 -14.26
C HIS A 82 14.22 -0.31 -15.35
N PRO A 83 13.94 -0.17 -16.67
CA PRO A 83 14.85 -0.63 -17.71
C PRO A 83 16.14 0.20 -17.72
N LYS A 84 16.08 1.52 -17.49
CA LYS A 84 17.28 2.36 -17.35
C LYS A 84 18.19 1.88 -16.22
N LYS A 85 17.61 1.48 -15.09
CA LYS A 85 18.34 0.91 -13.95
C LYS A 85 18.87 -0.51 -14.20
N GLN A 86 18.27 -1.27 -15.11
CA GLN A 86 18.75 -2.61 -15.46
C GLN A 86 19.91 -2.58 -16.47
N LEU A 87 19.95 -1.54 -17.31
CA LEU A 87 21.01 -1.34 -18.29
C LEU A 87 22.29 -0.73 -17.68
N MET A 88 22.13 0.03 -16.59
CA MET A 88 23.21 0.55 -15.75
C MET A 88 23.65 -0.48 -14.72
#